data_AF-A0A9E2EL32-F1
#
_entry.id   AF-A0A9E2EL32-F1
#
_cell.length_a   1.000
_cell.length_b   1.000
_cell.length_c   1.000
_cell.angle_alpha   90.00
_cell.angle_beta   90.00
_cell.angle_gamma   90.00
#
_symmetry.space_group_name_H-M   'P 1'
#
loop_
_entity.id
_entity.type
_entity.pdbx_description
1 polymer ?
#
loop_
_entity_poly.entity_id
_entity_poly.type
_entity_poly.pdbx_seq_one_letter_code
_entity_poly.pdbx_strand_id
1 'polypeptide(L)'
;FTIAYPTGEFGAMGLEGAVKLGFRKELESVKNPADKDALYEKLLHEAYQHGKAINVASVLEIDEVIDPIESRKWIMTVLDTYQRPTRKGRKRMIDTW
;
A
#
# COMPACT_ATOMS: atom_id res chain seq x y z
N PHE A 1 1.69 13.11 6.24
CA PHE A 1 2.68 13.11 5.15
C PHE A 1 3.24 11.72 5.00
N THR A 2 2.67 11.00 4.05
CA THR A 2 2.97 9.64 3.65
C THR A 2 2.98 9.62 2.13
N ILE A 3 4.06 9.14 1.53
CA ILE A 3 4.24 9.13 0.08
C ILE A 3 4.68 7.74 -0.37
N ALA A 4 4.44 7.44 -1.63
CA ALA A 4 4.88 6.21 -2.28
C ALA A 4 5.67 6.50 -3.56
N TYR A 5 6.43 5.51 -4.00
CA TYR A 5 6.99 5.50 -5.35
C TYR A 5 5.98 4.94 -6.35
N PRO A 6 6.16 5.16 -7.67
CA PRO A 6 5.22 4.70 -8.68
C PRO A 6 5.09 3.18 -8.73
N THR A 7 6.14 2.47 -8.28
CA THR A 7 6.19 1.00 -8.15
C THR A 7 5.62 0.49 -6.82
N GLY A 8 5.04 1.34 -5.98
CA GLY A 8 4.44 0.93 -4.72
C GLY A 8 3.18 0.08 -4.94
N GLU A 9 3.10 -1.03 -4.22
CA GLU A 9 1.95 -1.94 -4.21
C GLU A 9 1.37 -2.04 -2.80
N PHE A 10 0.05 -1.96 -2.72
CA PHE A 10 -0.70 -1.92 -1.47
C PHE A 10 -1.78 -2.99 -1.48
N GLY A 11 -2.03 -3.56 -0.30
CA GLY A 11 -3.06 -4.56 -0.08
C GLY A 11 -3.15 -4.92 1.39
N ALA A 12 -4.28 -5.45 1.82
CA ALA A 12 -4.48 -5.86 3.21
C ALA A 12 -3.61 -7.07 3.63
N MET A 13 -3.16 -7.86 2.64
CA MET A 13 -2.34 -9.06 2.77
C MET A 13 -1.81 -9.44 1.37
N GLY A 14 -1.18 -10.61 1.21
CA GLY A 14 -0.85 -11.13 -0.12
C GLY A 14 -2.10 -11.27 -1.01
N LEU A 15 -2.06 -10.66 -2.19
CA LEU A 15 -3.22 -10.51 -3.08
C LEU A 15 -3.76 -11.87 -3.56
N GLU A 16 -2.87 -12.83 -3.80
CA GLU A 16 -3.22 -14.20 -4.17
C GLU A 16 -4.06 -14.88 -3.08
N GLY A 17 -3.68 -14.68 -1.82
CA GLY A 17 -4.42 -15.18 -0.67
C GLY A 17 -5.76 -14.49 -0.53
N ALA A 18 -5.79 -13.17 -0.69
CA ALA A 18 -7.00 -12.36 -0.62
C ALA A 18 -8.03 -12.79 -1.69
N VAL A 19 -7.59 -12.99 -2.93
CA VAL A 19 -8.48 -13.43 -4.03
C VAL A 19 -9.02 -14.83 -3.78
N LYS A 20 -8.15 -15.79 -3.41
CA LYS A 20 -8.59 -17.18 -3.13
C LYS A 20 -9.61 -17.26 -2.01
N LEU A 21 -9.43 -16.47 -0.95
CA LEU A 21 -10.34 -16.45 0.20
C LEU A 21 -11.61 -15.66 -0.09
N GLY A 22 -11.49 -14.46 -0.68
CA GLY A 22 -12.61 -13.56 -0.97
C GLY A 22 -13.58 -14.12 -2.02
N PHE A 23 -13.06 -14.75 -3.07
CA PHE A 23 -13.85 -15.27 -4.20
C PHE A 23 -13.96 -16.79 -4.22
N ARG A 24 -13.75 -17.44 -3.05
CA ARG A 24 -13.72 -18.90 -2.93
C ARG A 24 -14.94 -19.58 -3.57
N LYS A 25 -16.14 -19.09 -3.25
CA LYS A 25 -17.41 -19.67 -3.74
C LYS A 25 -17.55 -19.57 -5.26
N GLU A 26 -17.14 -18.44 -5.82
CA GLU A 26 -17.22 -18.18 -7.26
C GLU A 26 -16.23 -19.06 -8.02
N LEU A 27 -14.99 -19.14 -7.53
CA LEU A 27 -13.96 -20.02 -8.08
C LEU A 27 -14.33 -21.51 -7.95
N GLU A 28 -15.00 -21.93 -6.89
CA GLU A 28 -15.48 -23.31 -6.72
C GLU A 28 -16.70 -23.62 -7.60
N SER A 29 -17.48 -22.62 -8.03
CA SER A 29 -18.65 -22.81 -8.89
C SER A 29 -18.29 -23.11 -10.35
N VAL A 30 -17.08 -22.73 -10.79
CA VAL A 30 -16.58 -22.97 -12.15
C VAL A 30 -16.05 -24.40 -12.27
N LYS A 31 -16.69 -25.21 -13.11
CA LYS A 31 -16.37 -26.65 -13.26
C LYS A 31 -15.16 -26.93 -14.14
N ASN A 32 -14.92 -26.09 -15.15
CA ASN A 32 -13.79 -26.25 -16.05
C ASN A 32 -12.53 -25.64 -15.40
N PRO A 33 -11.45 -26.41 -15.21
CA PRO A 33 -10.21 -25.90 -14.63
C PRO A 33 -9.63 -24.70 -15.37
N ALA A 34 -9.66 -24.70 -16.71
CA ALA A 34 -9.10 -23.60 -17.50
C ALA A 34 -9.89 -22.29 -17.29
N ASP A 35 -11.22 -22.38 -17.21
CA ASP A 35 -12.08 -21.21 -16.97
C ASP A 35 -11.91 -20.69 -15.54
N LYS A 36 -11.66 -21.58 -14.58
CA LYS A 36 -11.38 -21.21 -13.18
C LYS A 36 -10.06 -20.47 -13.05
N ASP A 37 -9.01 -20.95 -13.71
CA ASP A 37 -7.70 -20.29 -13.70
C ASP A 37 -7.78 -18.92 -14.39
N ALA A 38 -8.50 -18.82 -15.51
CA ALA A 38 -8.74 -17.54 -16.18
C ALA A 38 -9.50 -16.54 -15.28
N LEU A 39 -10.50 -17.00 -14.52
CA LEU A 39 -11.22 -16.17 -13.56
C LEU A 39 -10.31 -15.73 -12.41
N TYR A 40 -9.50 -16.63 -11.87
CA TYR A 40 -8.54 -16.32 -10.82
C TYR A 40 -7.53 -15.26 -11.26
N GLU A 41 -6.90 -15.43 -12.43
CA GLU A 41 -5.92 -14.48 -12.97
C GLU A 41 -6.57 -13.11 -13.23
N LYS A 42 -7.81 -13.09 -13.70
CA LYS A 42 -8.57 -11.84 -13.88
C LYS A 42 -8.75 -11.10 -12.55
N LEU A 43 -9.21 -11.79 -11.51
CA LEU A 43 -9.45 -11.21 -10.19
C LEU A 43 -8.15 -10.76 -9.53
N LEU A 44 -7.08 -11.52 -9.70
CA LEU A 44 -5.75 -11.16 -9.22
C LEU A 44 -5.23 -9.91 -9.91
N HIS A 45 -5.33 -9.84 -11.24
CA HIS A 45 -4.94 -8.65 -11.99
C HIS A 45 -5.74 -7.42 -11.54
N GLU A 46 -7.04 -7.54 -11.34
CA GLU A 46 -7.90 -6.47 -10.81
C GLU A 46 -7.43 -6.01 -9.41
N ALA A 47 -7.14 -6.95 -8.52
CA ALA A 47 -6.59 -6.64 -7.19
C ALA A 47 -5.25 -5.88 -7.28
N TYR A 48 -4.34 -6.26 -8.19
CA TYR A 48 -3.10 -5.53 -8.44
C TYR A 48 -3.35 -4.11 -8.97
N GLN A 49 -4.29 -3.92 -9.90
CA GLN A 49 -4.62 -2.58 -10.39
C GLN A 49 -5.14 -1.68 -9.27
N HIS A 50 -5.98 -2.22 -8.38
CA HIS A 50 -6.46 -1.49 -7.21
C HIS A 50 -5.34 -1.16 -6.22
N GLY A 51 -4.39 -2.08 -6.04
CA GLY A 51 -3.25 -1.91 -5.14
C GLY A 51 -2.15 -0.99 -5.65
N LYS A 52 -2.20 -0.49 -6.89
CA LYS A 52 -1.17 0.42 -7.41
C LYS A 52 -1.15 1.73 -6.64
N ALA A 53 0.04 2.25 -6.37
CA ALA A 53 0.25 3.52 -5.67
C ALA A 53 -0.62 4.68 -6.18
N ILE A 54 -0.78 4.81 -7.50
CA ILE A 54 -1.64 5.86 -8.10
C ILE A 54 -3.11 5.69 -7.71
N ASN A 55 -3.62 4.45 -7.70
CA ASN A 55 -5.00 4.20 -7.31
C ASN A 55 -5.20 4.46 -5.81
N VAL A 56 -4.23 4.05 -4.99
CA VAL A 56 -4.21 4.24 -3.53
C VAL A 56 -4.14 5.74 -3.17
N ALA A 57 -3.33 6.52 -3.88
CA ALA A 57 -3.30 7.98 -3.73
C ALA A 57 -4.63 8.62 -4.14
N SER A 58 -5.30 8.11 -5.18
CA SER A 58 -6.60 8.66 -5.62
C SER A 58 -7.71 8.53 -4.57
N VAL A 59 -7.60 7.57 -3.65
CA VAL A 59 -8.51 7.37 -2.52
C VAL A 59 -7.98 7.93 -1.19
N LEU A 60 -6.89 8.71 -1.24
CA LEU A 60 -6.30 9.44 -0.11
C LEU A 60 -5.77 8.56 1.03
N GLU A 61 -5.40 7.31 0.74
CA GLU A 61 -4.68 6.46 1.71
C GLU A 61 -3.21 6.91 1.88
N ILE A 62 -2.65 7.52 0.83
CA ILE A 62 -1.36 8.21 0.85
C ILE A 62 -1.52 9.62 0.27
N ASP A 63 -0.63 10.53 0.64
CA ASP A 63 -0.71 11.93 0.25
C ASP A 63 -0.26 12.17 -1.20
N GLU A 64 0.75 11.43 -1.70
CA GLU A 64 1.29 11.63 -3.06
C GLU A 64 2.09 10.42 -3.56
N VAL A 65 2.18 10.27 -4.90
CA VAL A 65 3.10 9.35 -5.59
C VAL A 65 4.20 10.15 -6.28
N ILE A 66 5.44 9.98 -5.83
CA ILE A 66 6.56 10.83 -6.26
C ILE A 66 7.57 10.06 -7.10
N ASP A 67 8.33 10.76 -7.96
CA ASP A 67 9.54 10.19 -8.56
C ASP A 67 10.56 9.90 -7.43
N PRO A 68 11.15 8.69 -7.36
CA PRO A 68 12.17 8.36 -6.36
C PRO A 68 13.32 9.36 -6.26
N ILE A 69 13.71 10.04 -7.36
CA ILE A 69 14.78 11.05 -7.34
C ILE A 69 14.40 12.29 -6.51
N GLU A 70 13.12 12.59 -6.38
CA GLU A 70 12.61 13.74 -5.64
C GLU A 70 12.48 13.50 -4.13
N SER A 71 12.72 12.28 -3.65
CA SER A 71 12.51 11.90 -2.25
C SER A 71 13.15 12.87 -1.25
N ARG A 72 14.39 13.30 -1.51
CA ARG A 72 15.09 14.26 -0.64
C ARG A 72 14.38 15.60 -0.57
N LYS A 73 13.90 16.12 -1.70
CA LYS A 73 13.19 17.39 -1.78
C LYS A 73 11.93 17.35 -0.93
N TRP A 74 11.13 16.29 -1.05
CA TRP A 74 9.91 16.11 -0.27
C TRP A 74 10.18 16.00 1.24
N ILE A 75 11.15 15.18 1.64
CA ILE A 75 11.52 15.03 3.06
C ILE A 75 11.96 16.36 3.67
N MET A 76 12.85 17.10 2.98
CA MET A 76 13.34 18.40 3.46
C MET A 76 12.21 19.41 3.57
N THR A 77 11.32 19.47 2.59
CA THR A 77 10.16 20.38 2.61
C THR A 77 9.30 20.16 3.86
N VAL A 78 9.05 18.90 4.23
CA VAL A 78 8.27 18.58 5.44
C VAL A 78 9.04 18.94 6.70
N LEU A 79 10.34 18.63 6.77
CA LEU A 79 11.17 18.97 7.92
C LEU A 79 11.25 20.48 8.17
N ASP A 80 11.37 21.28 7.11
CA ASP A 80 11.47 22.75 7.22
C ASP A 80 10.16 23.36 7.75
N THR A 81 9.01 22.75 7.45
CA THR A 81 7.70 23.16 7.99
C THR A 81 7.42 22.63 9.40
N TYR A 82 8.17 21.62 9.86
CA TYR A 82 7.90 20.96 11.12
C TYR A 82 8.40 21.78 12.32
N GLN A 83 7.46 22.28 13.13
CA GLN A 83 7.79 22.93 14.39
C GLN A 83 8.04 21.90 15.49
N ARG A 84 9.32 21.71 15.83
CA ARG A 84 9.70 20.78 16.89
C ARG A 84 9.19 21.28 18.26
N PRO A 85 8.39 20.49 18.99
CA PRO A 85 7.94 20.90 20.32
C PRO A 85 9.12 20.94 21.30
N THR A 86 9.18 21.98 22.13
CA THR A 86 10.15 22.06 23.23
C THR A 86 9.83 21.00 24.28
N ARG A 87 10.74 20.06 24.51
CA ARG A 87 10.55 18.99 25.49
C ARG A 87 10.67 19.57 26.91
N LYS A 88 9.58 19.50 27.69
CA LYS A 88 9.57 19.83 29.13
C LYS A 88 9.53 18.54 29.95
N GLY A 89 10.25 18.50 31.08
CA GLY A 89 10.25 17.37 32.03
C GLY A 89 11.43 16.40 31.92
N ARG A 90 11.43 15.36 32.77
CA ARG A 90 12.50 14.35 32.88
C ARG A 90 12.55 13.48 31.63
N LYS A 91 13.76 13.15 31.15
CA LYS A 91 13.94 12.25 29.99
C LYS A 91 13.35 10.88 30.32
N ARG A 92 12.57 10.32 29.39
CA ARG A 92 12.11 8.93 29.47
C ARG A 92 13.29 8.01 29.18
N MET A 93 13.31 6.82 29.80
CA MET A 93 14.28 5.78 29.50
C MET A 93 14.14 5.38 28.02
N ILE A 94 15.28 5.17 27.35
CA ILE A 94 15.32 4.56 26.02
C ILE A 94 15.55 3.06 26.27
N ASP A 95 14.66 2.23 25.73
CA ASP A 95 14.80 0.78 25.83
C ASP A 95 16.12 0.32 25.20
N THR A 96 16.75 -0.70 25.79
CA THR A 96 18.03 -1.26 25.33
C THR A 96 17.87 -2.58 24.56
N TRP A 97 16.64 -3.06 24.38
CA TRP A 97 16.31 -4.24 23.59
C TRP A 97 16.12 -3.92 22.11
#